data_AF-A0A1G0CI33-F1
#
_entry.id   AF-A0A1G0CI33-F1
#
_cell.length_a   1.000
_cell.length_b   1.000
_cell.length_c   1.000
_cell.angle_alpha   90.00
_cell.angle_beta   90.00
_cell.angle_gamma   90.00
#
_symmetry.space_group_name_H-M   'P 1'
#
loop_
_entity.id
_entity.type
_entity.pdbx_description
1 polymer ?
#
loop_
_entity_poly.entity_id
_entity_poly.type
_entity_poly.pdbx_seq_one_letter_code
_entity_poly.pdbx_strand_id
1 'polypeptide(L)' 'MPGIGCCVYAQETELPTIVPLETTDSLSAVFKEIDQLSIFELQKKRESYIYKCRKEPSEHNSVVLAYIEKRIKETK' A
#
# COMPACT_ATOMS: atom_id res chain seq x y z
N MET A 1 17.55 -40.22 -15.31
CA MET A 1 18.36 -38.99 -15.28
C MET A 1 17.71 -38.02 -14.30
N PRO A 2 18.31 -37.77 -13.13
CA PRO A 2 17.74 -36.88 -12.11
C PRO A 2 18.19 -35.43 -12.37
N GLY A 3 17.23 -34.53 -12.58
CA GLY A 3 17.46 -33.09 -12.68
C GLY A 3 17.12 -32.41 -11.36
N ILE A 4 18.17 -31.98 -10.67
CA ILE A 4 18.18 -31.21 -9.42
C ILE A 4 17.53 -29.83 -9.68
N GLY A 5 16.71 -29.37 -8.74
CA GLY A 5 16.13 -28.02 -8.79
C GLY A 5 15.83 -27.49 -7.41
N CYS A 6 16.85 -27.46 -6.54
CA CYS A 6 16.81 -26.79 -5.26
C CYS A 6 16.81 -25.26 -5.54
N CYS A 7 15.65 -24.62 -5.43
CA CYS A 7 15.59 -23.15 -5.46
C CYS A 7 15.86 -22.62 -4.07
N VAL A 8 17.15 -22.47 -3.75
CA VAL A 8 17.61 -21.56 -2.71
C VAL A 8 17.61 -20.18 -3.36
N TYR A 9 16.69 -19.30 -2.99
CA TYR A 9 16.86 -17.87 -3.26
C TYR A 9 17.22 -17.19 -1.95
N ALA A 10 18.50 -16.86 -1.88
CA ALA A 10 19.08 -15.95 -0.91
C ALA A 10 18.32 -14.62 -0.93
N GLN A 11 18.22 -14.01 0.25
CA GLN A 11 17.74 -12.64 0.42
C GLN A 11 18.67 -11.66 -0.30
N GLU A 12 18.11 -10.81 -1.15
CA GLU A 12 18.68 -9.49 -1.42
C GLU A 12 17.57 -8.44 -1.33
N THR A 13 17.81 -7.52 -0.40
CA THR A 13 17.05 -6.32 -0.11
C THR A 13 17.18 -5.36 -1.27
N GLU A 14 16.24 -5.37 -2.21
CA GLU A 14 16.13 -4.33 -3.22
C GLU A 14 14.71 -3.79 -3.24
N LEU A 15 14.58 -2.50 -2.94
CA LEU A 15 13.33 -1.76 -3.11
C LEU A 15 12.81 -2.00 -4.53
N PRO A 16 11.50 -2.24 -4.72
CA PRO A 16 10.98 -2.50 -6.05
C PRO A 16 11.18 -1.24 -6.92
N THR A 17 12.03 -1.44 -7.92
CA THR A 17 12.23 -0.66 -9.14
C THR A 17 10.92 -0.01 -9.61
N ILE A 18 10.99 1.31 -9.79
CA ILE A 18 9.91 2.17 -10.29
C ILE A 18 9.45 1.63 -11.65
N VAL A 19 8.24 1.06 -11.67
CA VAL A 19 7.58 0.53 -12.87
C VAL A 19 6.93 1.70 -13.63
N PRO A 20 7.01 1.78 -14.97
CA PRO A 20 6.48 2.92 -15.73
C PRO A 20 4.94 2.95 -15.77
N LEU A 21 4.37 3.86 -14.97
CA LEU A 21 3.43 4.93 -15.31
C LEU A 21 2.38 4.75 -16.44
N GLU A 22 1.38 3.88 -16.28
CA GLU A 22 0.04 4.11 -16.89
C GLU A 22 -1.15 3.72 -15.98
N THR A 23 -0.90 3.08 -14.83
CA THR A 23 -1.93 2.79 -13.81
C THR A 23 -1.66 3.47 -12.46
N THR A 24 -0.56 4.22 -12.35
CA THR A 24 -0.10 4.89 -11.11
C THR A 24 -0.83 6.19 -10.78
N ASP A 25 -1.54 6.80 -11.73
CA ASP A 25 -2.24 8.07 -11.49
C ASP A 25 -3.32 7.95 -10.41
N SER A 26 -4.06 6.84 -10.39
CA SER A 26 -5.17 6.65 -9.46
C SER A 26 -4.70 6.53 -8.00
N LEU A 27 -3.64 5.75 -7.72
CA LEU A 27 -3.11 5.61 -6.35
C LEU A 27 -2.34 6.85 -5.89
N SER A 28 -1.56 7.45 -6.79
CA SER A 28 -0.76 8.62 -6.46
C SER A 28 -1.62 9.85 -6.13
N ALA A 29 -2.75 10.03 -6.83
CA ALA A 29 -3.73 11.05 -6.50
C ALA A 29 -4.32 10.83 -5.09
N VAL A 30 -4.70 9.59 -4.78
CA VAL A 30 -5.24 9.23 -3.46
C VAL A 30 -4.22 9.47 -2.35
N PHE A 31 -2.94 9.16 -2.57
CA PHE A 31 -1.89 9.43 -1.58
C PHE A 31 -1.65 10.93 -1.38
N LYS A 32 -1.62 11.72 -2.46
CA LYS A 32 -1.52 13.18 -2.37
C LYS A 32 -2.69 13.80 -1.61
N GLU A 33 -3.91 13.31 -1.82
CA GLU A 33 -5.07 13.73 -1.04
C GLU A 33 -4.86 13.41 0.44
N ILE A 34 -4.45 12.16 0.76
CA ILE A 34 -4.21 11.71 2.14
C ILE A 34 -3.15 12.57 2.83
N ASP A 35 -2.10 12.97 2.12
CA ASP A 35 -1.04 13.82 2.67
C ASP A 35 -1.49 15.22 3.07
N GLN A 36 -2.57 15.72 2.47
CA GLN A 36 -3.15 17.04 2.77
C GLN A 36 -4.18 16.99 3.90
N LEU A 37 -4.60 15.79 4.32
CA LEU A 37 -5.63 15.63 5.36
C LEU A 37 -5.08 15.91 6.75
N SER A 38 -5.93 16.47 7.60
CA SER A 38 -5.65 16.58 9.04
C SER A 38 -5.66 15.20 9.73
N ILE A 39 -5.03 15.09 10.90
CA ILE A 39 -4.99 13.85 11.67
C ILE A 39 -6.39 13.27 11.98
N PHE A 40 -7.38 14.13 12.19
CA PHE A 40 -8.77 13.74 12.41
C PHE A 40 -9.40 13.14 11.15
N GLU A 41 -9.16 13.75 9.99
CA GLU A 41 -9.64 13.25 8.71
C GLU A 41 -8.94 11.94 8.31
N LEU A 42 -7.65 11.80 8.61
CA LEU A 42 -6.91 10.55 8.44
C LEU A 42 -7.53 9.42 9.26
N GLN A 43 -7.86 9.66 10.53
CA GLN A 43 -8.54 8.68 11.37
C GLN A 43 -9.91 8.29 10.80
N LYS A 44 -10.68 9.25 10.33
CA LYS A 44 -11.98 8.99 9.67
C LYS A 44 -11.81 8.19 8.37
N LYS A 45 -10.83 8.54 7.53
CA LYS A 45 -10.53 7.79 6.29
C LYS A 45 -10.07 6.36 6.62
N ARG A 46 -9.28 6.16 7.67
CA ARG A 46 -8.86 4.83 8.13
C ARG A 46 -10.06 3.94 8.44
N GLU A 47 -11.03 4.42 9.22
CA GLU A 47 -12.23 3.64 9.54
C GLU A 47 -13.06 3.31 8.28
N SER A 48 -13.19 4.28 7.37
CA SER A 48 -13.87 4.07 6.08
C SER A 48 -13.18 2.99 5.25
N TYR A 49 -11.85 3.02 5.15
CA TYR A 49 -11.07 2.02 4.41
C TYR A 49 -11.04 0.66 5.10
N ILE A 50 -11.08 0.58 6.44
CA ILE A 50 -11.26 -0.70 7.15
C ILE A 50 -12.59 -1.33 6.76
N TYR A 51 -13.68 -0.55 6.75
CA TYR A 51 -14.98 -1.04 6.32
C TYR A 51 -14.97 -1.45 4.84
N LYS A 52 -14.38 -0.62 3.99
CA LYS A 52 -14.27 -0.87 2.54
C LYS A 52 -13.46 -2.14 2.25
N CYS A 53 -12.33 -2.35 2.91
CA CYS A 53 -11.54 -3.58 2.80
C CYS A 53 -12.31 -4.84 3.24
N ARG A 54 -13.22 -4.71 4.23
CA ARG A 54 -14.06 -5.83 4.69
C ARG A 54 -15.19 -6.16 3.70
N LYS A 55 -15.76 -5.14 3.05
CA LYS A 55 -16.85 -5.31 2.07
C LYS A 55 -16.34 -5.68 0.69
N GLU A 56 -15.25 -5.06 0.27
CA GLU A 56 -14.63 -5.18 -1.04
C GLU A 56 -13.10 -5.29 -0.87
N PRO A 57 -12.62 -6.51 -0.52
CA PRO A 57 -11.20 -6.74 -0.38
C PRO A 57 -10.52 -6.58 -1.75
N SER A 58 -9.68 -5.56 -1.85
CA SER A 58 -8.89 -5.25 -3.03
C SER A 58 -7.50 -4.85 -2.58
N GLU A 59 -6.49 -5.25 -3.35
CA GLU A 59 -5.10 -4.84 -3.13
C GLU A 59 -4.95 -3.31 -3.12
N HIS A 60 -5.74 -2.61 -3.94
CA HIS A 60 -5.76 -1.14 -3.91
C HIS A 60 -6.22 -0.60 -2.55
N ASN A 61 -7.31 -1.15 -2.00
CA ASN A 61 -7.86 -0.70 -0.73
C ASN A 61 -6.92 -1.03 0.44
N SER A 62 -6.27 -2.19 0.43
CA SER A 62 -5.31 -2.58 1.47
C SER A 62 -4.05 -1.71 1.44
N VAL A 63 -3.55 -1.40 0.24
CA VAL A 63 -2.41 -0.49 0.05
C VAL A 63 -2.75 0.92 0.54
N VAL A 64 -3.92 1.45 0.22
CA VAL A 64 -4.36 2.76 0.71
C VAL A 64 -4.54 2.77 2.23
N LEU A 65 -5.13 1.72 2.81
CA LEU A 65 -5.28 1.61 4.26
C LEU A 65 -3.92 1.59 4.96
N ALA A 66 -2.96 0.80 4.46
CA ALA A 66 -1.62 0.74 5.01
C ALA A 66 -0.90 2.10 4.94
N TYR A 67 -1.11 2.85 3.85
CA TYR A 67 -0.56 4.19 3.69
C TYR A 67 -1.15 5.18 4.72
N ILE A 68 -2.47 5.16 4.93
CA ILE A 68 -3.15 5.99 5.94
C ILE A 68 -2.61 5.66 7.34
N GLU A 69 -2.46 4.38 7.68
CA GLU A 69 -1.94 3.97 8.99
C GLU A 69 -0.50 4.42 9.21
N LYS A 70 0.33 4.37 8.17
CA LYS A 70 1.70 4.90 8.19
C LYS A 70 1.70 6.41 8.48
N ARG A 71 0.89 7.19 7.77
CA ARG A 71 0.81 8.66 7.96
C ARG A 71 0.31 9.05 9.34
N ILE A 72 -0.69 8.35 9.88
CA ILE A 72 -1.17 8.55 11.25
C ILE A 72 -0.04 8.30 12.26
N LYS A 73 0.78 7.27 12.05
CA LYS A 73 1.91 6.94 12.93
C LYS A 73 3.02 7.98 12.87
N GLU A 74 3.30 8.55 11.70
CA GLU A 74 4.29 9.63 11.52
C GLU A 74 3.85 10.97 12.12
N THR A 75 2.55 11.19 12.26
CA THR A 75 1.98 12.44 12.80
C THR A 75 1.84 12.41 14.33
N LYS A 76 2.06 11.25 14.97
CA LYS A 76 1.91 11.01 16.41
C LYS A 76 3.25 11.08 17.13
#